data_AF-A0A2X4TQQ1-F1
#
_entry.id   AF-A0A2X4TQQ1-F1
#
_cell.length_a   1.000
_cell.length_b   1.000
_cell.length_c   1.000
_cell.angle_alpha   90.00
_cell.angle_beta   90.00
_cell.angle_gamma   90.00
#
_symmetry.space_group_name_H-M   'P 1'
#
loop_
_entity.id
_entity.type
_entity.pdbx_description
1 polymer ?
#
loop_
_entity_poly.entity_id
_entity_poly.type
_entity_poly.pdbx_seq_one_letter_code
_entity_poly.pdbx_strand_id
1 'polypeptide(L)'
;MAAGRAVTGMIDWFRREIVEQGRFPLLCFLIGFVVAFLFIRVSVRMIRANVRWWPGNISPGGHHVHHVVFGVVTMVIAGGGLIGFYEDGSRAAGVVFATLFGVGAALTLDEFALIFYLNDVYWDEEGRVSVDAVFVAVAVTGMLLVGLRPLDLGDAANFEDTGDLISRGLLVVGAVIDLLLAMVVLSKGKIWTGLVGLFFAPLLWVGALRLSRPAAPWARARYGPDSRKMARSLARERKVRRPVVRAKVVVQNLVAGAPTLETVRGSVENSKVMAEEVLDREVHPALPPPSISPPAASSGTIDGLPR
;
A
#
# COMPACT_ATOMS: atom_id res chain seq x y z
N MET A 1 -27.16 22.18 -23.16
CA MET A 1 -26.49 23.30 -22.45
C MET A 1 -25.84 22.90 -21.11
N ALA A 2 -26.46 22.07 -20.26
CA ALA A 2 -25.88 21.69 -18.96
C ALA A 2 -24.62 20.80 -19.07
N ALA A 3 -24.63 19.80 -19.97
CA ALA A 3 -23.46 18.95 -20.23
C ALA A 3 -22.24 19.74 -20.76
N GLY A 4 -22.47 20.73 -21.63
CA GLY A 4 -21.42 21.61 -22.15
C GLY A 4 -20.75 22.44 -21.04
N ARG A 5 -21.55 23.03 -20.13
CA ARG A 5 -21.01 23.77 -18.97
C ARG A 5 -20.25 22.88 -17.99
N ALA A 6 -20.70 21.64 -17.78
CA ALA A 6 -19.99 20.69 -16.92
C ALA A 6 -18.64 20.27 -17.51
N VAL A 7 -18.57 20.03 -18.83
CA VAL A 7 -17.32 19.69 -19.52
C VAL A 7 -16.35 20.87 -19.50
N THR A 8 -16.81 22.10 -19.77
CA THR A 8 -15.96 23.29 -19.69
C THR A 8 -15.43 23.51 -18.26
N GLY A 9 -16.29 23.39 -17.25
CA GLY A 9 -15.87 23.52 -15.85
C GLY A 9 -14.85 22.46 -15.42
N MET A 10 -14.97 21.23 -15.92
CA MET A 10 -14.02 20.16 -15.67
C MET A 10 -12.67 20.39 -16.35
N ILE A 11 -12.66 20.89 -17.59
CA ILE A 11 -11.44 21.26 -18.32
C ILE A 11 -10.70 22.40 -17.62
N ASP A 12 -11.45 23.41 -17.16
CA ASP A 12 -10.89 24.56 -16.46
C ASP A 12 -10.30 24.16 -15.10
N TRP A 13 -10.98 23.29 -14.36
CA TRP A 13 -10.44 22.71 -13.12
C TRP A 13 -9.19 21.88 -13.39
N PHE A 14 -9.21 21.02 -14.41
CA PHE A 14 -8.07 20.18 -14.77
C PHE A 14 -6.84 21.02 -15.14
N ARG A 15 -7.04 22.07 -15.94
CA ARG A 15 -5.96 22.98 -16.31
C ARG A 15 -5.37 23.66 -15.09
N ARG A 16 -6.20 24.24 -14.21
CA ARG A 16 -5.73 24.96 -13.01
C ARG A 16 -5.07 24.06 -11.98
N GLU A 17 -5.73 22.97 -11.59
CA GLU A 17 -5.28 22.17 -10.45
C GLU A 17 -4.20 21.15 -10.81
N ILE A 18 -4.15 20.68 -12.06
CA ILE A 18 -3.21 19.62 -12.48
C ILE A 18 -2.10 20.18 -13.36
N VAL A 19 -2.45 20.92 -14.42
CA VAL A 19 -1.46 21.37 -15.40
C VAL A 19 -0.67 22.57 -14.87
N GLU A 20 -1.36 23.60 -14.38
CA GLU A 20 -0.72 24.84 -13.91
C GLU A 20 0.05 24.63 -12.60
N GLN A 21 -0.38 23.72 -11.74
CA GLN A 21 0.35 23.36 -10.51
C GLN A 21 1.49 22.35 -10.74
N GLY A 22 1.82 22.01 -11.99
CA GLY A 22 2.95 21.15 -12.33
C GLY A 22 2.76 19.66 -11.97
N ARG A 23 1.52 19.22 -11.69
CA ARG A 23 1.19 17.84 -11.28
C ARG A 23 0.92 16.92 -12.46
N PHE A 24 0.92 17.45 -13.68
CA PHE A 24 0.62 16.69 -14.90
C PHE A 24 1.54 15.47 -15.12
N PRO A 25 2.87 15.53 -14.92
CA PRO A 25 3.72 14.34 -15.00
C PRO A 25 3.34 13.25 -13.99
N LEU A 26 2.98 13.64 -12.76
CA LEU A 26 2.52 12.72 -11.72
C LEU A 26 1.18 12.04 -12.09
N LEU A 27 0.30 12.75 -12.81
CA LEU A 27 -0.95 12.17 -13.29
C LEU A 27 -0.65 11.13 -14.37
N CYS A 28 0.25 11.44 -15.30
CA CYS A 28 0.66 10.51 -16.34
C CYS A 28 1.40 9.28 -15.77
N PHE A 29 2.21 9.46 -14.71
CA PHE A 29 2.72 8.36 -13.91
C PHE A 29 1.60 7.47 -13.38
N LEU A 30 0.56 8.04 -12.74
CA LEU A 30 -0.55 7.27 -12.18
C LEU A 30 -1.33 6.52 -13.27
N ILE A 31 -1.60 7.18 -14.41
CA ILE A 31 -2.30 6.56 -15.53
C ILE A 31 -1.47 5.41 -16.10
N GLY A 32 -0.18 5.64 -16.38
CA GLY A 32 0.73 4.61 -16.86
C GLY A 32 0.80 3.42 -15.91
N PHE A 33 0.87 3.69 -14.61
CA PHE A 33 0.84 2.69 -13.55
C PHE A 33 -0.44 1.84 -13.56
N VAL A 34 -1.62 2.47 -13.51
CA VAL A 34 -2.90 1.76 -13.47
C VAL A 34 -3.12 0.95 -14.76
N VAL A 35 -2.84 1.55 -15.92
CA VAL A 35 -3.01 0.88 -17.22
C VAL A 35 -2.07 -0.32 -17.34
N ALA A 36 -0.79 -0.18 -16.99
CA ALA A 36 0.18 -1.27 -17.05
C ALA A 36 -0.18 -2.41 -16.09
N PHE A 37 -0.60 -2.09 -14.85
CA PHE A 37 -1.04 -3.08 -13.88
C PHE A 37 -2.25 -3.89 -14.39
N LEU A 38 -3.26 -3.21 -14.91
CA LEU A 38 -4.43 -3.87 -15.48
C LEU A 38 -4.06 -4.71 -16.72
N PHE A 39 -3.19 -4.17 -17.57
CA PHE A 39 -2.69 -4.86 -18.76
C PHE A 39 -1.97 -6.15 -18.40
N ILE A 40 -1.02 -6.13 -17.47
CA ILE A 40 -0.25 -7.32 -17.11
C ILE A 40 -1.13 -8.38 -16.44
N ARG A 41 -2.08 -7.96 -15.60
CA ARG A 41 -3.10 -8.85 -15.02
C ARG A 41 -3.95 -9.52 -16.09
N VAL A 42 -4.36 -8.77 -17.12
CA VAL A 42 -5.12 -9.32 -18.24
C VAL A 42 -4.24 -10.25 -19.09
N SER A 43 -2.97 -9.89 -19.32
CA SER A 43 -1.98 -10.73 -20.01
C SER A 43 -1.80 -12.08 -19.33
N VAL A 44 -1.44 -12.11 -18.04
CA VAL A 44 -1.24 -13.34 -17.27
C VAL A 44 -2.49 -14.22 -17.29
N ARG A 45 -3.68 -13.62 -17.25
CA ARG A 45 -4.94 -14.36 -17.39
C ARG A 45 -5.11 -15.00 -18.76
N MET A 46 -4.85 -14.26 -19.84
CA MET A 46 -4.96 -14.79 -21.20
C MET A 46 -3.98 -15.95 -21.43
N ILE A 47 -2.78 -15.85 -20.84
CA ILE A 47 -1.77 -16.92 -20.85
C ILE A 47 -2.31 -18.16 -20.10
N ARG A 48 -2.82 -18.00 -18.87
CA ARG A 48 -3.42 -19.11 -18.11
C ARG A 48 -4.63 -19.74 -18.80
N ALA A 49 -5.42 -18.94 -19.52
CA ALA A 49 -6.58 -19.38 -20.28
C ALA A 49 -6.23 -19.99 -21.66
N ASN A 50 -4.94 -20.12 -22.01
CA ASN A 50 -4.48 -20.64 -23.29
C ASN A 50 -5.15 -19.96 -24.51
N VAL A 51 -5.31 -18.64 -24.44
CA VAL A 51 -5.94 -17.84 -25.51
C VAL A 51 -5.02 -17.83 -26.73
N ARG A 52 -5.47 -18.46 -27.83
CA ARG A 52 -4.65 -18.76 -29.02
C ARG A 52 -4.04 -17.54 -29.73
N TRP A 53 -4.66 -16.35 -29.63
CA TRP A 53 -4.16 -15.14 -30.29
C TRP A 53 -3.20 -14.31 -29.42
N TRP A 54 -3.05 -14.65 -28.14
CA TRP A 54 -2.15 -13.94 -27.23
C TRP A 54 -0.73 -14.51 -27.34
N PRO A 55 0.33 -13.67 -27.42
CA PRO A 55 1.71 -14.10 -27.68
C PRO A 55 2.34 -15.01 -26.60
N GLY A 56 1.66 -15.24 -25.48
CA GLY A 56 2.13 -16.18 -24.46
C GLY A 56 3.28 -15.65 -23.61
N ASN A 57 4.03 -16.57 -23.01
CA ASN A 57 5.19 -16.27 -22.19
C ASN A 57 6.42 -15.93 -23.04
N ILE A 58 7.25 -15.03 -22.54
CA ILE A 58 8.55 -14.68 -23.13
C ILE A 58 9.63 -15.53 -22.44
N SER A 59 10.22 -16.48 -23.17
CA SER A 59 11.26 -17.38 -22.64
C SER A 59 12.49 -17.48 -23.56
N PRO A 60 13.33 -16.44 -23.66
CA PRO A 60 14.55 -16.49 -24.44
C PRO A 60 15.52 -17.52 -23.82
N GLY A 61 15.96 -18.51 -24.59
CA GLY A 61 16.93 -19.51 -24.13
C GLY A 61 16.42 -20.49 -23.06
N GLY A 62 15.10 -20.62 -22.88
CA GLY A 62 14.50 -21.55 -21.91
C GLY A 62 14.29 -20.98 -20.49
N HIS A 63 14.68 -19.73 -20.24
CA HIS A 63 14.44 -19.06 -18.95
C HIS A 63 13.19 -18.18 -19.03
N HIS A 64 12.20 -18.43 -18.16
CA HIS A 64 11.03 -17.56 -18.03
C HIS A 64 11.42 -16.24 -17.37
N VAL A 65 11.34 -15.15 -18.14
CA VAL A 65 11.61 -13.81 -17.61
C VAL A 65 10.35 -13.27 -16.96
N HIS A 66 10.38 -13.11 -15.64
CA HIS A 66 9.28 -12.47 -14.91
C HIS A 66 9.17 -11.01 -15.33
N HIS A 67 7.93 -10.52 -15.47
CA HIS A 67 7.68 -9.16 -15.93
C HIS A 67 8.18 -8.08 -14.97
N VAL A 68 8.46 -8.45 -13.71
CA VAL A 68 9.21 -7.65 -12.74
C VAL A 68 10.55 -7.14 -13.28
N VAL A 69 11.25 -7.94 -14.11
CA VAL A 69 12.55 -7.58 -14.69
C VAL A 69 12.39 -6.45 -15.70
N PHE A 70 11.38 -6.54 -16.58
CA PHE A 70 11.03 -5.45 -17.50
C PHE A 70 10.63 -4.20 -16.72
N GLY A 71 9.91 -4.36 -15.60
CA GLY A 71 9.56 -3.28 -14.69
C GLY A 71 10.78 -2.53 -14.15
N VAL A 72 11.75 -3.27 -13.61
CA VAL A 72 13.00 -2.70 -13.06
C VAL A 72 13.79 -1.97 -14.14
N VAL A 73 14.00 -2.58 -15.31
CA VAL A 73 14.73 -1.94 -16.42
C VAL A 73 14.02 -0.66 -16.88
N THR A 74 12.69 -0.70 -17.00
CA THR A 74 11.90 0.48 -17.38
C THR A 74 12.03 1.59 -16.35
N MET A 75 11.99 1.28 -15.05
CA MET A 75 12.19 2.26 -13.98
C MET A 75 13.60 2.86 -14.00
N VAL A 76 14.65 2.07 -14.27
CA VAL A 76 16.02 2.57 -14.36
C VAL A 76 16.17 3.54 -15.53
N ILE A 77 15.66 3.19 -16.72
CA ILE A 77 15.68 4.07 -17.90
C ILE A 77 14.88 5.34 -17.63
N ALA A 78 13.68 5.21 -17.07
CA ALA A 78 12.80 6.33 -16.80
C ALA A 78 13.35 7.26 -15.70
N GLY A 79 13.88 6.69 -14.61
CA GLY A 79 14.52 7.45 -13.54
C GLY A 79 15.79 8.15 -14.02
N GLY A 80 16.64 7.46 -14.79
CA GLY A 80 17.80 8.06 -15.44
C GLY A 80 17.42 9.19 -16.38
N GLY A 81 16.32 9.03 -17.14
CA GLY A 81 15.74 10.09 -17.97
C GLY A 81 15.25 11.28 -17.15
N LEU A 82 14.49 11.05 -16.08
CA LEU A 82 14.04 12.12 -15.17
C LEU A 82 15.21 12.90 -14.58
N ILE A 83 16.29 12.23 -14.18
CA ILE A 83 17.51 12.86 -13.65
C ILE A 83 18.24 13.62 -14.75
N GLY A 84 18.49 12.99 -15.90
CA GLY A 84 19.25 13.58 -16.99
C GLY A 84 18.56 14.78 -17.67
N PHE A 85 17.22 14.84 -17.60
CA PHE A 85 16.42 15.93 -18.15
C PHE A 85 15.81 16.83 -17.05
N TYR A 86 16.32 16.77 -15.82
CA TYR A 86 15.75 17.51 -14.70
C TYR A 86 15.84 19.04 -14.89
N GLU A 87 17.00 19.54 -15.31
CA GLU A 87 17.25 21.00 -15.44
C GLU A 87 16.82 21.56 -16.81
N ASP A 88 17.29 20.93 -17.89
CA ASP A 88 17.12 21.46 -19.26
C ASP A 88 16.06 20.70 -20.09
N GLY A 89 15.33 19.77 -19.47
CA GLY A 89 14.37 18.92 -20.15
C GLY A 89 13.09 19.63 -20.57
N SER A 90 12.54 19.21 -21.71
CA SER A 90 11.18 19.62 -22.07
C SER A 90 10.14 19.00 -21.11
N ARG A 91 9.05 19.72 -20.85
CA ARG A 91 7.90 19.18 -20.09
C ARG A 91 7.37 17.88 -20.70
N ALA A 92 7.44 17.74 -22.02
CA ALA A 92 7.06 16.52 -22.72
C ALA A 92 7.95 15.33 -22.33
N ALA A 93 9.27 15.53 -22.25
CA ALA A 93 10.20 14.48 -21.79
C ALA A 93 9.89 14.05 -20.35
N GLY A 94 9.66 15.01 -19.45
CA GLY A 94 9.27 14.72 -18.06
C GLY A 94 7.98 13.89 -17.96
N VAL A 95 6.98 14.19 -18.79
CA VAL A 95 5.73 13.41 -18.87
C VAL A 95 5.96 11.99 -19.38
N VAL A 96 6.78 11.82 -20.43
CA VAL A 96 7.10 10.49 -20.98
C VAL A 96 7.82 9.65 -19.93
N PHE A 97 8.87 10.17 -19.31
CA PHE A 97 9.62 9.42 -18.31
C PHE A 97 8.79 9.16 -17.05
N ALA A 98 7.95 10.10 -16.59
CA ALA A 98 7.04 9.84 -15.48
C ALA A 98 6.04 8.70 -15.82
N THR A 99 5.50 8.70 -17.04
CA THR A 99 4.61 7.62 -17.52
C THR A 99 5.33 6.28 -17.53
N LEU A 100 6.54 6.22 -18.11
CA LEU A 100 7.36 5.01 -18.16
C LEU A 100 7.73 4.52 -16.76
N PHE A 101 8.06 5.44 -15.85
CA PHE A 101 8.34 5.09 -14.46
C PHE A 101 7.10 4.45 -13.79
N GLY A 102 5.91 4.97 -14.09
CA GLY A 102 4.64 4.38 -13.65
C GLY A 102 4.41 2.98 -14.20
N VAL A 103 4.63 2.80 -15.50
CA VAL A 103 4.57 1.47 -16.14
C VAL A 103 5.55 0.49 -15.47
N GLY A 104 6.81 0.91 -15.29
CA GLY A 104 7.83 0.08 -14.67
C GLY A 104 7.47 -0.31 -13.23
N ALA A 105 7.01 0.66 -12.43
CA ALA A 105 6.57 0.43 -11.06
C ALA A 105 5.38 -0.53 -10.98
N ALA A 106 4.42 -0.46 -11.90
CA ALA A 106 3.27 -1.35 -11.95
C ALA A 106 3.67 -2.80 -12.25
N LEU A 107 4.55 -3.00 -13.22
CA LEU A 107 5.09 -4.33 -13.55
C LEU A 107 5.89 -4.91 -12.37
N THR A 108 6.63 -4.07 -11.64
CA THR A 108 7.36 -4.54 -10.47
C THR A 108 6.45 -4.85 -9.28
N LEU A 109 5.44 -4.01 -9.01
CA LEU A 109 4.51 -4.22 -7.89
C LEU A 109 3.52 -5.36 -8.14
N ASP A 110 3.29 -5.77 -9.38
CA ASP A 110 2.45 -6.94 -9.65
C ASP A 110 3.03 -8.23 -9.04
N GLU A 111 4.37 -8.33 -8.98
CA GLU A 111 5.12 -9.42 -8.33
C GLU A 111 5.65 -9.02 -6.94
N PHE A 112 5.03 -8.04 -6.28
CA PHE A 112 5.48 -7.56 -4.97
C PHE A 112 5.61 -8.70 -3.95
N ALA A 113 4.69 -9.68 -3.97
CA ALA A 113 4.76 -10.85 -3.11
C ALA A 113 6.08 -11.62 -3.26
N LEU A 114 6.54 -11.85 -4.51
CA LEU A 114 7.79 -12.55 -4.82
C LEU A 114 9.03 -11.76 -4.40
N ILE A 115 9.00 -10.44 -4.55
CA ILE A 115 10.12 -9.57 -4.15
C ILE A 115 10.26 -9.51 -2.62
N PHE A 116 9.13 -9.46 -1.91
CA PHE A 116 9.12 -9.32 -0.46
C PHE A 116 9.32 -10.65 0.27
N TYR A 117 8.67 -11.71 -0.23
CA TYR A 117 8.81 -13.07 0.27
C TYR A 117 9.67 -13.86 -0.72
N LEU A 118 10.99 -13.78 -0.57
CA LEU A 118 11.97 -14.50 -1.40
C LEU A 118 11.87 -16.05 -1.34
N ASN A 119 10.91 -16.60 -0.59
CA ASN A 119 10.67 -18.05 -0.51
C ASN A 119 9.30 -18.40 -1.08
N ASP A 120 9.35 -19.15 -2.17
CA ASP A 120 8.31 -19.90 -2.89
C ASP A 120 7.54 -20.89 -1.99
N VAL A 121 6.94 -20.48 -0.86
CA VAL A 121 6.23 -21.41 0.05
C VAL A 121 4.88 -20.87 0.53
N TYR A 122 4.40 -19.71 0.06
CA TYR A 122 3.12 -19.13 0.52
C TYR A 122 2.00 -19.09 -0.55
N TRP A 123 1.98 -20.11 -1.39
CA TRP A 123 1.25 -20.26 -2.66
C TRP A 123 -0.27 -20.38 -2.62
N ASP A 124 -1.00 -19.48 -1.95
CA ASP A 124 -2.45 -19.32 -2.22
C ASP A 124 -2.96 -17.87 -2.09
N GLU A 125 -2.18 -16.95 -1.52
CA GLU A 125 -2.58 -15.54 -1.31
C GLU A 125 -1.78 -14.51 -2.14
N GLU A 126 -0.86 -14.92 -3.02
CA GLU A 126 0.07 -14.04 -3.77
C GLU A 126 -0.61 -12.89 -4.53
N GLY A 127 -1.71 -13.19 -5.22
CA GLY A 127 -2.47 -12.17 -5.94
C GLY A 127 -3.06 -11.09 -5.03
N ARG A 128 -3.28 -11.37 -3.74
CA ARG A 128 -3.93 -10.47 -2.78
C ARG A 128 -2.96 -9.45 -2.20
N VAL A 129 -1.72 -9.85 -1.92
CA VAL A 129 -0.69 -8.98 -1.34
C VAL A 129 -0.20 -7.95 -2.36
N SER A 130 0.06 -8.37 -3.60
CA SER A 130 0.43 -7.42 -4.68
C SER A 130 -0.68 -6.41 -4.95
N VAL A 131 -1.96 -6.84 -4.91
CA VAL A 131 -3.11 -5.95 -5.06
C VAL A 131 -3.16 -4.91 -3.93
N ASP A 132 -2.88 -5.29 -2.68
CA ASP A 132 -2.80 -4.35 -1.56
C ASP A 132 -1.71 -3.29 -1.78
N ALA A 133 -0.52 -3.71 -2.23
CA ALA A 133 0.59 -2.80 -2.52
C ALA A 133 0.22 -1.78 -3.62
N VAL A 134 -0.45 -2.24 -4.68
CA VAL A 134 -0.94 -1.39 -5.77
C VAL A 134 -1.99 -0.40 -5.29
N PHE A 135 -2.92 -0.80 -4.42
CA PHE A 135 -3.89 0.12 -3.80
C PHE A 135 -3.22 1.19 -2.95
N VAL A 136 -2.18 0.84 -2.18
CA VAL A 136 -1.38 1.80 -1.43
C VAL A 136 -0.74 2.81 -2.36
N ALA A 137 -0.07 2.34 -3.43
CA ALA A 137 0.59 3.21 -4.40
C ALA A 137 -0.40 4.19 -5.05
N VAL A 138 -1.54 3.69 -5.54
CA VAL A 138 -2.61 4.54 -6.12
C VAL A 138 -3.13 5.56 -5.12
N ALA A 139 -3.38 5.16 -3.87
CA ALA A 139 -3.90 6.06 -2.85
C ALA A 139 -2.90 7.18 -2.52
N VAL A 140 -1.62 6.84 -2.32
CA VAL A 140 -0.55 7.80 -2.01
C VAL A 140 -0.35 8.77 -3.19
N THR A 141 -0.23 8.26 -4.41
CA THR A 141 -0.10 9.10 -5.61
C THR A 141 -1.34 9.96 -5.81
N GLY A 142 -2.53 9.44 -5.56
CA GLY A 142 -3.79 10.19 -5.61
C GLY A 142 -3.83 11.35 -4.61
N MET A 143 -3.37 11.14 -3.37
CA MET A 143 -3.25 12.21 -2.37
C MET A 143 -2.29 13.31 -2.84
N LEU A 144 -1.13 12.93 -3.38
CA LEU A 144 -0.17 13.87 -3.94
C LEU A 144 -0.75 14.67 -5.13
N LEU A 145 -1.56 14.04 -5.98
CA LEU A 145 -2.23 14.70 -7.11
C LEU A 145 -3.26 15.73 -6.68
N VAL A 146 -4.02 15.46 -5.62
CA VAL A 146 -4.96 16.42 -5.03
C VAL A 146 -4.21 17.53 -4.27
N GLY A 147 -2.92 17.36 -4.02
CA GLY A 147 -2.05 18.38 -3.45
C GLY A 147 -1.73 18.20 -1.98
N LEU A 148 -2.18 17.09 -1.39
CA LEU A 148 -1.79 16.74 -0.05
C LEU A 148 -0.32 16.35 -0.06
N ARG A 149 0.49 17.08 0.69
CA ARG A 149 1.91 16.78 0.87
C ARG A 149 2.08 16.15 2.25
N PRO A 150 2.87 15.08 2.36
CA PRO A 150 3.10 14.48 3.66
C PRO A 150 3.88 15.45 4.55
N LEU A 151 3.41 15.61 5.79
CA LEU A 151 4.08 16.35 6.86
C LEU A 151 4.33 17.85 6.58
N ASP A 152 3.64 18.45 5.59
CA ASP A 152 3.91 19.80 5.06
C ASP A 152 5.41 20.08 4.79
N LEU A 153 6.20 19.02 4.56
CA LEU A 153 7.66 19.11 4.38
C LEU A 153 8.04 19.93 3.14
N GLY A 154 7.12 20.11 2.19
CA GLY A 154 7.35 20.97 1.03
C GLY A 154 7.47 22.44 1.42
N ASP A 155 6.73 22.88 2.43
CA ASP A 155 6.80 24.26 2.93
C ASP A 155 7.99 24.43 3.89
N ALA A 156 8.33 23.37 4.63
CA ALA A 156 9.58 23.32 5.38
C ALA A 156 10.80 23.35 4.44
N ALA A 157 10.80 22.59 3.32
CA ALA A 157 11.92 22.52 2.38
C ALA A 157 12.17 23.83 1.61
N ASN A 158 11.17 24.70 1.49
CA ASN A 158 11.34 26.10 1.07
C ASN A 158 11.87 26.96 2.23
N PHE A 159 12.98 26.50 2.84
CA PHE A 159 13.66 27.15 3.96
C PHE A 159 14.13 28.58 3.64
N GLU A 160 14.28 28.92 2.36
CA GLU A 160 14.75 30.23 1.90
C GLU A 160 13.64 31.30 1.91
N ASP A 161 12.39 30.96 1.57
CA ASP A 161 11.29 31.92 1.36
C ASP A 161 10.42 32.16 2.61
N THR A 162 10.56 31.33 3.65
CA THR A 162 9.80 31.47 4.89
C THR A 162 10.43 32.54 5.78
N GLY A 163 9.81 33.73 5.83
CA GLY A 163 10.40 35.01 6.24
C GLY A 163 10.65 35.30 7.72
N ASP A 164 10.60 34.33 8.66
CA ASP A 164 11.02 34.58 10.07
C ASP A 164 11.46 33.30 10.81
N LEU A 165 12.44 33.40 11.72
CA LEU A 165 12.98 32.27 12.51
C LEU A 165 11.90 31.58 13.34
N ILE A 166 10.93 32.33 13.85
CA ILE A 166 9.83 31.80 14.67
C ILE A 166 8.93 30.90 13.81
N SER A 167 8.55 31.35 12.61
CA SER A 167 7.72 30.57 11.68
C SER A 167 8.40 29.27 11.26
N ARG A 168 9.71 29.30 10.99
CA ARG A 168 10.52 28.10 10.71
C ARG A 168 10.57 27.15 11.90
N GLY A 169 10.78 27.68 13.10
CA GLY A 169 10.75 26.89 14.33
C GLY A 169 9.41 26.21 14.56
N LEU A 170 8.30 26.91 14.32
CA LEU A 170 6.95 26.34 14.42
C LEU A 170 6.69 25.24 13.39
N LEU A 171 7.14 25.39 12.14
CA LEU A 171 7.03 24.34 11.11
C LEU A 171 7.80 23.08 11.51
N VAL A 172 9.05 23.21 11.97
CA VAL A 172 9.86 22.07 12.41
C VAL A 172 9.23 21.38 13.62
N VAL A 173 8.76 22.15 14.61
CA VAL A 173 8.07 21.60 15.79
C VAL A 173 6.79 20.88 15.39
N GLY A 174 6.00 21.45 14.48
CA GLY A 174 4.80 20.82 13.92
C GLY A 174 5.11 19.47 13.24
N ALA A 175 6.10 19.45 12.36
CA ALA A 175 6.52 18.22 11.67
C ALA A 175 7.01 17.14 12.65
N VAL A 176 7.77 17.53 13.69
CA VAL A 176 8.19 16.60 14.75
C VAL A 176 6.99 16.05 15.53
N ILE A 177 6.02 16.89 15.87
CA ILE A 177 4.78 16.45 16.55
C ILE A 177 4.03 15.44 15.68
N ASP A 178 3.87 15.71 14.39
CA ASP A 178 3.19 14.80 13.47
C ASP A 178 3.92 13.47 13.32
N LEU A 179 5.27 13.48 13.25
CA LEU A 179 6.08 12.27 13.26
C LEU A 179 5.89 11.44 14.55
N LEU A 180 5.88 12.10 15.71
CA LEU A 180 5.64 11.45 17.00
C LEU A 180 4.22 10.85 17.07
N LEU A 181 3.21 11.59 16.60
CA LEU A 181 1.84 11.08 16.53
C LEU A 181 1.73 9.90 15.56
N ALA A 182 2.35 9.98 14.39
CA ALA A 182 2.41 8.87 13.44
C ALA A 182 3.04 7.63 14.08
N MET A 183 4.15 7.79 14.81
CA MET A 183 4.78 6.68 15.55
C MET A 183 3.84 6.06 16.59
N VAL A 184 3.08 6.88 17.34
CA VAL A 184 2.06 6.38 18.28
C VAL A 184 0.96 5.61 17.54
N VAL A 185 0.45 6.14 16.42
CA VAL A 185 -0.61 5.52 15.61
C VAL A 185 -0.15 4.18 15.03
N LEU A 186 1.09 4.10 14.53
CA LEU A 186 1.71 2.89 14.02
C LEU A 186 1.92 1.86 15.14
N SER A 187 2.42 2.29 16.31
CA SER A 187 2.55 1.43 17.50
C SER A 187 1.20 0.85 17.97
N LYS A 188 0.11 1.57 17.70
CA LYS A 188 -1.27 1.12 17.92
C LYS A 188 -1.82 0.18 16.83
N GLY A 189 -1.00 -0.19 15.85
CA GLY A 189 -1.32 -1.09 14.74
C GLY A 189 -2.19 -0.47 13.65
N LYS A 190 -2.33 0.87 13.60
CA LYS A 190 -3.23 1.55 12.66
C LYS A 190 -2.48 2.08 11.44
N ILE A 191 -1.86 1.17 10.69
CA ILE A 191 -1.00 1.48 9.53
C ILE A 191 -1.68 2.46 8.57
N TRP A 192 -2.91 2.16 8.12
CA TRP A 192 -3.66 3.04 7.23
C TRP A 192 -3.99 4.42 7.80
N THR A 193 -4.35 4.51 9.08
CA THR A 193 -4.62 5.80 9.73
C THR A 193 -3.33 6.62 9.89
N GLY A 194 -2.21 5.95 10.15
CA GLY A 194 -0.89 6.59 10.20
C GLY A 194 -0.47 7.10 8.82
N LEU A 195 -0.58 6.25 7.80
CA LEU A 195 -0.21 6.58 6.43
C LEU A 195 -1.04 7.74 5.88
N VAL A 196 -2.37 7.67 5.94
CA VAL A 196 -3.23 8.79 5.50
C VAL A 196 -3.06 10.00 6.42
N GLY A 197 -2.81 9.78 7.71
CA GLY A 197 -2.58 10.85 8.67
C GLY A 197 -1.34 11.68 8.38
N LEU A 198 -0.30 11.11 7.76
CA LEU A 198 0.86 11.87 7.29
C LEU A 198 0.47 12.96 6.28
N PHE A 199 -0.57 12.72 5.47
CA PHE A 199 -1.11 13.67 4.50
C PHE A 199 -2.21 14.57 5.10
N PHE A 200 -2.74 14.21 6.26
CA PHE A 200 -3.84 14.90 6.91
C PHE A 200 -3.74 14.77 8.44
N ALA A 201 -2.99 15.69 9.05
CA ALA A 201 -2.63 15.66 10.47
C ALA A 201 -3.80 15.41 11.45
N PRO A 202 -5.04 15.91 11.24
CA PRO A 202 -6.15 15.61 12.15
C PRO A 202 -6.44 14.10 12.33
N LEU A 203 -6.16 13.28 11.31
CA LEU A 203 -6.28 11.82 11.42
C LEU A 203 -5.26 11.22 12.39
N LEU A 204 -4.06 11.80 12.52
CA LEU A 204 -3.05 11.35 13.47
C LEU A 204 -3.51 11.57 14.91
N TRP A 205 -4.09 12.73 15.21
CA TRP A 205 -4.69 13.01 16.52
C TRP A 205 -5.82 12.03 16.85
N VAL A 206 -6.76 11.83 15.92
CA VAL A 206 -7.86 10.87 16.12
C VAL A 206 -7.31 9.44 16.28
N GLY A 207 -6.31 9.07 15.49
CA GLY A 207 -5.63 7.78 15.56
C GLY A 207 -4.92 7.57 16.90
N ALA A 208 -4.25 8.60 17.40
CA ALA A 208 -3.50 8.61 18.65
C ALA A 208 -4.43 8.58 19.88
N LEU A 209 -5.59 9.26 19.84
CA LEU A 209 -6.56 9.25 20.93
C LEU A 209 -7.35 7.94 21.00
N ARG A 210 -7.75 7.37 19.85
CA ARG A 210 -8.56 6.14 19.82
C ARG A 210 -7.81 4.92 20.36
N LEU A 211 -8.56 3.95 20.90
CA LEU A 211 -8.05 2.65 21.37
C LEU A 211 -7.22 1.94 20.28
N SER A 212 -6.15 1.24 20.69
CA SER A 212 -5.29 0.49 19.79
C SER A 212 -5.98 -0.73 19.18
N ARG A 213 -5.38 -1.34 18.16
CA ARG A 213 -5.79 -2.65 17.67
C ARG A 213 -5.43 -3.74 18.68
N PRO A 214 -6.24 -4.82 18.78
CA PRO A 214 -6.07 -5.86 19.79
C PRO A 214 -4.73 -6.61 19.68
N ALA A 215 -4.24 -6.84 18.45
CA ALA A 215 -2.96 -7.51 18.19
C ALA A 215 -1.72 -6.58 18.21
N ALA A 216 -1.89 -5.27 18.44
CA ALA A 216 -0.79 -4.31 18.32
C ALA A 216 0.18 -4.32 19.52
N PRO A 217 1.46 -3.93 19.33
CA PRO A 217 2.42 -3.79 20.43
C PRO A 217 1.91 -2.91 21.59
N TRP A 218 1.20 -1.81 21.27
CA TRP A 218 0.58 -0.95 22.28
C TRP A 218 -0.47 -1.68 23.14
N ALA A 219 -1.28 -2.55 22.54
CA ALA A 219 -2.26 -3.33 23.28
C ALA A 219 -1.56 -4.35 24.19
N ARG A 220 -0.52 -5.03 23.68
CA ARG A 220 0.29 -5.96 24.47
C ARG A 220 0.92 -5.29 25.70
N ALA A 221 1.45 -4.09 25.53
CA ALA A 221 2.12 -3.37 26.61
C ALA A 221 1.14 -2.72 27.61
N ARG A 222 -0.07 -2.33 27.18
CA ARG A 222 -0.96 -1.47 27.99
C ARG A 222 -2.29 -2.09 28.39
N TYR A 223 -2.74 -3.14 27.71
CA TYR A 223 -4.01 -3.80 27.96
C TYR A 223 -3.77 -5.22 28.48
N GLY A 224 -4.29 -5.54 29.66
CA GLY A 224 -4.34 -6.92 30.14
C GLY A 224 -5.32 -7.77 29.31
N PRO A 225 -5.15 -9.10 29.27
CA PRO A 225 -6.00 -10.02 28.51
C PRO A 225 -7.49 -9.85 28.82
N ASP A 226 -7.84 -9.75 30.10
CA ASP A 226 -9.23 -9.63 30.58
C ASP A 226 -9.71 -8.18 30.76
N SER A 227 -8.96 -7.22 30.24
CA SER A 227 -9.30 -5.81 30.45
C SER A 227 -10.55 -5.41 29.66
N ARG A 228 -11.43 -4.58 30.27
CA ARG A 228 -12.58 -3.95 29.57
C ARG A 228 -12.17 -3.16 28.32
N LYS A 229 -10.89 -2.76 28.21
CA LYS A 229 -10.35 -2.06 27.03
C LYS A 229 -10.03 -3.04 25.89
N MET A 230 -9.55 -4.24 26.19
CA MET A 230 -9.32 -5.32 25.21
C MET A 230 -10.63 -5.86 24.65
N ALA A 231 -11.61 -6.15 25.51
CA ALA A 231 -12.93 -6.61 25.04
C ALA A 231 -13.60 -5.57 24.09
N ARG A 232 -13.49 -4.28 24.43
CA ARG A 232 -13.98 -3.19 23.57
C ARG A 232 -13.20 -3.04 22.26
N SER A 233 -11.88 -3.25 22.27
CA SER A 233 -11.08 -3.16 21.03
C SER A 233 -11.42 -4.31 20.08
N LEU A 234 -11.58 -5.53 20.58
CA LEU A 234 -11.99 -6.71 19.78
C LEU A 234 -13.37 -6.53 19.15
N ALA A 235 -14.38 -6.19 19.95
CA ALA A 235 -15.75 -6.01 19.45
C ALA A 235 -15.84 -4.91 18.37
N ARG A 236 -15.14 -3.80 18.58
CA ARG A 236 -15.07 -2.70 17.61
C ARG A 236 -14.33 -3.13 16.35
N GLU A 237 -13.19 -3.78 16.48
CA GLU A 237 -12.36 -4.18 15.35
C GLU A 237 -13.14 -5.08 14.39
N ARG A 238 -13.85 -6.07 14.93
CA ARG A 238 -14.73 -6.93 14.14
C ARG A 238 -15.86 -6.11 13.46
N LYS A 239 -16.55 -5.22 14.19
CA LYS A 239 -17.64 -4.40 13.62
C LYS A 239 -17.18 -3.50 12.47
N VAL A 240 -16.04 -2.82 12.63
CA VAL A 240 -15.55 -1.83 11.66
C VAL A 240 -14.87 -2.48 10.47
N ARG A 241 -14.09 -3.56 10.68
CA ARG A 241 -13.38 -4.22 9.58
C ARG A 241 -14.27 -5.08 8.69
N ARG A 242 -15.33 -5.67 9.23
CA ARG A 242 -16.21 -6.58 8.49
C ARG A 242 -16.68 -6.08 7.12
N PRO A 243 -17.23 -4.86 6.96
CA PRO A 243 -17.63 -4.37 5.63
C PRO A 243 -16.43 -4.17 4.70
N VAL A 244 -15.30 -3.68 5.23
CA VAL A 244 -14.09 -3.40 4.44
C VAL A 244 -13.43 -4.68 3.96
N VAL A 245 -13.29 -5.69 4.82
CA VAL A 245 -12.72 -7.00 4.48
C VAL A 245 -13.58 -7.69 3.42
N ARG A 246 -14.91 -7.60 3.53
CA ARG A 246 -15.83 -8.14 2.50
C ARG A 246 -15.62 -7.47 1.14
N ALA A 247 -15.62 -6.13 1.11
CA ALA A 247 -15.37 -5.39 -0.13
C ALA A 247 -14.00 -5.71 -0.71
N LYS A 248 -12.96 -5.80 0.14
CA LYS A 248 -11.61 -6.18 -0.25
C LYS A 248 -11.56 -7.56 -0.89
N VAL A 249 -12.20 -8.58 -0.29
CA VAL A 249 -12.25 -9.94 -0.85
C VAL A 249 -12.92 -9.94 -2.22
N VAL A 250 -14.03 -9.21 -2.39
CA VAL A 250 -14.70 -9.11 -3.69
C VAL A 250 -13.79 -8.50 -4.74
N VAL A 251 -13.16 -7.35 -4.44
CA VAL A 251 -12.24 -6.68 -5.35
C VAL A 251 -11.03 -7.56 -5.68
N GLN A 252 -10.44 -8.20 -4.67
CA GLN A 252 -9.32 -9.12 -4.86
C GLN A 252 -9.71 -10.30 -5.76
N ASN A 253 -10.89 -10.89 -5.56
CA ASN A 253 -11.38 -11.98 -6.41
C ASN A 253 -11.68 -11.51 -7.84
N LEU A 254 -12.15 -10.28 -8.03
CA LEU A 254 -12.33 -9.69 -9.37
C LEU A 254 -10.97 -9.44 -10.05
N VAL A 255 -9.97 -9.01 -9.30
CA VAL A 255 -8.62 -8.71 -9.81
C VAL A 255 -7.75 -9.98 -9.94
N ALA A 256 -8.08 -11.07 -9.23
CA ALA A 256 -7.33 -12.32 -9.24
C ALA A 256 -8.02 -13.48 -10.00
N GLY A 257 -9.35 -13.46 -10.18
CA GLY A 257 -10.16 -14.58 -10.72
C GLY A 257 -10.84 -14.34 -12.08
N ALA A 258 -11.47 -15.39 -12.63
CA ALA A 258 -12.11 -15.44 -13.96
C ALA A 258 -13.47 -14.73 -14.01
N PRO A 259 -13.82 -14.01 -15.11
CA PRO A 259 -15.04 -13.22 -15.19
C PRO A 259 -16.17 -14.04 -15.83
N THR A 260 -16.79 -14.95 -15.08
CA THR A 260 -18.17 -15.34 -15.38
C THR A 260 -19.10 -14.70 -14.36
N LEU A 261 -20.33 -14.36 -14.77
CA LEU A 261 -21.33 -13.79 -13.86
C LEU A 261 -21.62 -14.73 -12.67
N GLU A 262 -21.52 -16.04 -12.89
CA GLU A 262 -21.62 -17.06 -11.84
C GLU A 262 -20.44 -16.98 -10.86
N THR A 263 -19.21 -16.79 -11.34
CA THR A 263 -18.03 -16.58 -10.48
C THR A 263 -18.13 -15.28 -9.67
N VAL A 264 -18.64 -14.19 -10.26
CA VAL A 264 -18.85 -12.92 -9.53
C VAL A 264 -19.93 -13.09 -8.46
N ARG A 265 -21.05 -13.74 -8.78
CA ARG A 265 -22.15 -14.00 -7.83
C ARG A 265 -21.70 -14.93 -6.70
N GLY A 266 -21.03 -16.02 -7.03
CA GLY A 266 -20.43 -16.93 -6.06
C GLY A 266 -19.36 -16.27 -5.20
N SER A 267 -18.55 -15.36 -5.77
CA SER A 267 -17.58 -14.56 -5.02
C SER A 267 -18.25 -13.64 -4.01
N VAL A 268 -19.36 -12.98 -4.36
CA VAL A 268 -20.12 -12.14 -3.41
C VAL A 268 -20.70 -12.98 -2.28
N GLU A 269 -21.24 -14.16 -2.55
CA GLU A 269 -21.78 -15.06 -1.53
C GLU A 269 -20.68 -15.60 -0.61
N ASN A 270 -19.59 -16.09 -1.21
CA ASN A 270 -18.42 -16.61 -0.49
C ASN A 270 -17.64 -15.52 0.26
N SER A 271 -17.70 -14.26 -0.19
CA SER A 271 -17.00 -13.13 0.46
C SER A 271 -17.41 -12.94 1.91
N LYS A 272 -18.66 -13.27 2.28
CA LYS A 272 -19.12 -13.18 3.67
C LYS A 272 -18.40 -14.19 4.53
N VAL A 273 -18.33 -15.45 4.08
CA VAL A 273 -17.69 -16.57 4.79
C VAL A 273 -16.19 -16.32 4.91
N MET A 274 -15.53 -16.03 3.79
CA MET A 274 -14.09 -15.73 3.78
C MET A 274 -13.75 -14.49 4.62
N ALA A 275 -14.62 -13.48 4.65
CA ALA A 275 -14.39 -12.32 5.51
C ALA A 275 -14.51 -12.66 7.00
N GLU A 276 -15.43 -13.55 7.41
CA GLU A 276 -15.46 -14.02 8.80
C GLU A 276 -14.19 -14.81 9.15
N GLU A 277 -13.77 -15.73 8.27
CA GLU A 277 -12.55 -16.53 8.47
C GLU A 277 -11.30 -15.64 8.61
N VAL A 278 -11.15 -14.64 7.74
CA VAL A 278 -10.07 -13.64 7.82
C VAL A 278 -10.17 -12.84 9.12
N LEU A 279 -11.37 -12.45 9.56
CA LEU A 279 -11.54 -11.74 10.82
C LEU A 279 -11.19 -12.62 12.03
N ASP A 280 -11.53 -13.90 12.00
CA ASP A 280 -11.22 -14.85 13.07
C ASP A 280 -9.71 -15.09 13.17
N ARG A 281 -9.04 -15.18 12.02
CA ARG A 281 -7.57 -15.28 11.94
C ARG A 281 -6.89 -14.00 12.40
N GLU A 282 -7.36 -12.81 12.02
CA GLU A 282 -6.65 -11.54 12.23
C GLU A 282 -7.05 -10.78 13.51
N VAL A 283 -8.26 -10.99 14.05
CA VAL A 283 -8.78 -10.24 15.20
C VAL A 283 -8.64 -11.07 16.47
N HIS A 284 -7.40 -11.21 16.93
CA HIS A 284 -7.05 -11.85 18.20
C HIS A 284 -6.31 -10.86 19.13
N PRO A 285 -6.35 -11.09 20.46
CA PRO A 285 -5.50 -10.36 21.40
C PRO A 285 -4.02 -10.59 21.07
N ALA A 286 -3.18 -9.58 21.30
CA ALA A 286 -1.74 -9.76 21.19
C ALA A 286 -1.27 -10.86 22.15
N LEU A 287 -0.49 -11.82 21.64
CA LEU A 287 0.14 -12.85 22.46
C LEU A 287 1.02 -12.21 23.55
N PRO A 288 1.03 -12.77 24.78
CA PRO A 288 1.96 -12.32 25.81
C PRO A 288 3.41 -12.45 25.32
N PRO A 289 4.33 -11.59 25.78
CA PRO A 289 5.74 -11.74 25.42
C PRO A 289 6.23 -13.15 25.77
N PRO A 290 7.08 -13.78 24.94
CA PRO A 290 7.64 -15.09 25.25
C PRO A 290 8.36 -15.01 26.59
N SER A 291 8.11 -15.98 27.47
CA SER A 291 8.84 -16.09 28.72
C SER A 291 10.31 -16.28 28.40
N ILE A 292 11.16 -15.30 28.74
CA ILE A 292 12.61 -15.45 28.76
C ILE A 292 12.96 -16.29 30.00
N SER A 293 12.50 -17.52 30.02
CA SER A 293 13.00 -18.53 30.94
C SER A 293 13.93 -19.39 30.10
N PRO A 294 15.24 -19.42 30.39
CA PRO A 294 16.10 -20.45 29.80
C PRO A 294 15.42 -21.79 30.08
N PRO A 295 15.38 -22.74 29.11
CA PRO A 295 14.99 -24.09 29.44
C PRO A 295 15.87 -24.53 30.61
N ALA A 296 15.24 -25.02 31.68
CA ALA A 296 15.96 -25.54 32.84
C ALA A 296 16.97 -26.57 32.29
N ALA A 297 18.25 -26.19 32.28
CA ALA A 297 19.31 -27.11 31.95
C ALA A 297 19.22 -28.21 33.00
N SER A 298 18.81 -29.41 32.58
CA SER A 298 18.97 -30.59 33.41
C SER A 298 20.45 -30.66 33.77
N SER A 299 20.75 -30.44 35.06
CA SER A 299 22.08 -30.69 35.62
C SER A 299 22.52 -32.07 35.17
N GLY A 300 23.50 -32.13 34.26
CA GLY A 300 24.07 -33.37 33.75
C GLY A 300 24.89 -34.03 34.84
N THR A 301 24.22 -34.71 35.77
CA THR A 301 24.89 -35.69 36.63
C THR A 301 25.09 -36.94 35.78
N ILE A 302 26.36 -37.27 35.54
CA ILE A 302 26.83 -38.43 34.78
C ILE A 302 26.53 -39.70 35.59
N ASP A 303 25.30 -40.23 35.50
CA ASP A 303 24.91 -41.51 36.12
C ASP A 303 24.30 -42.44 35.06
N GLY A 304 25.08 -42.79 34.04
CA GLY A 304 24.56 -43.58 32.92
C GLY A 304 25.57 -44.21 31.97
N LEU A 305 26.74 -44.65 32.45
CA LEU A 305 27.58 -45.53 31.64
C LEU A 305 27.20 -47.01 31.86
N PRO A 306 26.89 -47.77 30.81
CA PRO A 306 26.69 -49.22 30.92
C PRO A 306 28.02 -49.91 31.25
N ARG A 307 27.93 -50.91 32.14
CA ARG A 307 29.03 -51.85 32.42
C ARG A 307 29.27 -52.79 31.25
#